data_AF-A0A2V8ZNU7-F1
#
_entry.id   AF-A0A2V8ZNU7-F1
#
_cell.length_a   1.000
_cell.length_b   1.000
_cell.length_c   1.000
_cell.angle_alpha   90.00
_cell.angle_beta   90.00
_cell.angle_gamma   90.00
#
_symmetry.space_group_name_H-M   'P 1'
#
loop_
_entity.id
_entity.type
_entity.pdbx_description
1 polymer ?
#
loop_
_entity_poly.entity_id
_entity_poly.type
_entity_poly.pdbx_seq_one_letter_code
_entity_poly.pdbx_strand_id
1 'polypeptide(L)'
;MEMLEPTESKAMNINLTPEQEKIVKEELKCGHFHSVEEVIGEALQVLSEKERSRSTETANGTQREAVREMLAFVERNRVRLEGVTVKELIHEGHRL
;
A
#
# COMPACT_ATOMS: atom_id res chain seq x y z
N MET A 1 -32.41 -0.89 -8.93
CA MET A 1 -32.15 0.25 -8.04
C MET A 1 -31.56 -0.35 -6.78
N GLU A 2 -30.23 -0.40 -6.71
CA GLU A 2 -29.51 -1.00 -5.59
C GLU A 2 -29.56 0.01 -4.44
N MET A 3 -30.34 -0.31 -3.41
CA MET A 3 -30.39 0.49 -2.19
C MET A 3 -29.07 0.26 -1.47
N LEU A 4 -28.23 1.30 -1.41
CA LEU A 4 -27.08 1.34 -0.53
C LEU A 4 -27.61 1.19 0.90
N GLU A 5 -27.36 0.03 1.51
CA GLU A 5 -27.61 -0.19 2.94
C GLU A 5 -26.98 0.99 3.70
N PRO A 6 -27.71 1.65 4.61
CA PRO A 6 -27.13 2.71 5.43
C PRO A 6 -25.92 2.12 6.16
N THR A 7 -24.78 2.80 6.09
CA THR A 7 -23.60 2.46 6.89
C THR A 7 -23.93 2.69 8.36
N GLU A 8 -24.65 1.75 8.94
CA GLU A 8 -25.04 1.78 10.35
C GLU A 8 -23.79 1.53 11.16
N SER A 9 -23.39 2.52 11.97
CA SER A 9 -22.23 2.39 12.85
C SER A 9 -22.51 1.30 13.89
N LYS A 10 -21.83 0.17 13.76
CA LYS A 10 -21.94 -0.92 14.73
C LYS A 10 -21.12 -0.60 15.98
N ALA A 11 -21.77 -0.56 17.13
CA ALA A 11 -21.09 -0.43 18.41
C ALA A 11 -20.17 -1.64 18.68
N MET A 12 -18.92 -1.39 19.06
CA MET A 12 -17.94 -2.42 19.40
C MET A 12 -17.32 -2.11 20.77
N ASN A 13 -17.16 -3.13 21.59
CA ASN A 13 -16.45 -3.02 22.86
C ASN A 13 -15.03 -3.53 22.70
N ILE A 14 -14.05 -2.73 23.12
CA ILE A 14 -12.62 -3.05 23.02
C ILE A 14 -11.96 -2.85 24.37
N ASN A 15 -10.99 -3.70 24.68
CA ASN A 15 -10.13 -3.52 25.84
C ASN A 15 -8.80 -2.94 25.37
N LEU A 16 -8.42 -1.80 25.94
CA LEU A 16 -7.13 -1.18 25.71
C LEU A 16 -6.11 -1.67 26.74
N THR A 17 -4.85 -1.77 26.35
CA THR A 17 -3.77 -1.88 27.33
C THR A 17 -3.67 -0.57 28.12
N PRO A 18 -3.10 -0.58 29.34
CA PRO A 18 -2.91 0.65 30.12
C PRO A 18 -2.10 1.73 29.37
N GLU A 19 -1.16 1.32 28.54
CA GLU A 19 -0.36 2.21 27.70
C GLU A 19 -1.21 2.86 26.59
N GLN A 20 -2.02 2.06 25.87
CA GLN A 20 -2.92 2.57 24.84
C GLN A 20 -3.96 3.54 25.42
N GLU A 21 -4.52 3.21 26.59
CA GLU A 21 -5.47 4.07 27.28
C GLU A 21 -4.84 5.42 27.66
N LYS A 22 -3.57 5.42 28.11
CA LYS A 22 -2.85 6.64 28.43
C LYS A 22 -2.69 7.54 27.20
N ILE A 23 -2.28 6.97 26.07
CA ILE A 23 -2.12 7.70 24.80
C ILE A 23 -3.46 8.31 24.38
N VAL A 24 -4.54 7.52 24.34
CA VAL A 24 -5.88 8.01 23.98
C VAL A 24 -6.32 9.14 24.90
N LYS A 25 -6.11 9.01 26.22
CA LYS A 25 -6.46 10.07 27.18
C LYS A 25 -5.65 11.35 26.99
N GLU A 26 -4.37 11.25 26.63
CA GLU A 26 -3.52 12.41 26.38
C GLU A 26 -3.96 13.15 25.11
N GLU A 27 -4.22 12.43 24.03
CA GLU A 27 -4.70 12.99 22.77
C GLU A 27 -6.06 13.71 22.90
N LEU A 28 -6.98 13.14 23.69
CA LEU A 28 -8.25 13.78 24.02
C LEU A 28 -8.08 15.03 24.88
N LYS A 29 -7.16 15.01 25.87
CA LYS A 29 -6.89 16.16 26.74
C LYS A 29 -6.25 17.33 26.00
N CYS A 30 -5.38 17.03 25.03
CA CYS A 30 -4.76 18.04 24.17
C CYS A 30 -5.76 18.68 23.20
N GLY A 31 -6.96 18.10 23.04
CA GLY A 31 -7.98 18.56 22.11
C GLY A 31 -7.65 18.24 20.66
N HIS A 32 -6.69 17.34 20.40
CA HIS A 32 -6.39 16.87 19.05
C HIS A 32 -7.55 16.04 18.49
N PHE A 33 -8.28 15.35 19.37
CA PHE A 33 -9.46 14.57 19.01
C PHE A 33 -10.59 14.82 20.00
N HIS A 34 -11.82 14.73 19.53
CA HIS A 34 -13.03 14.98 20.29
C HIS A 34 -13.64 13.69 20.85
N SER A 35 -13.28 12.54 20.30
CA SER A 35 -13.76 11.24 20.76
C SER A 35 -12.76 10.10 20.53
N VAL A 36 -12.97 8.98 21.22
CA VAL A 36 -12.12 7.78 21.07
C VAL A 36 -12.26 7.18 19.67
N GLU A 37 -13.46 7.25 19.09
CA GLU A 37 -13.75 6.79 17.74
C GLU A 37 -12.92 7.55 16.69
N GLU A 38 -12.72 8.86 16.89
CA GLU A 38 -11.91 9.70 16.02
C GLU A 38 -10.43 9.28 16.07
N VAL A 39 -9.90 9.04 17.28
CA VAL A 39 -8.53 8.53 17.48
C VAL A 39 -8.32 7.19 16.79
N ILE A 40 -9.29 6.27 16.93
CA ILE A 40 -9.23 4.95 16.30
C ILE A 40 -9.33 5.08 14.78
N GLY A 41 -10.19 5.96 14.28
CA GLY A 41 -10.34 6.23 12.84
C GLY A 41 -9.01 6.67 12.21
N GLU A 42 -8.36 7.65 12.82
CA GLU A 42 -7.05 8.14 12.36
C GLU A 42 -5.98 7.05 12.44
N ALA A 43 -5.92 6.28 13.53
CA ALA A 43 -4.99 5.18 13.68
C ALA A 43 -5.15 4.11 12.58
N LEU A 44 -6.40 3.78 12.23
CA LEU A 44 -6.72 2.85 11.15
C LEU A 44 -6.36 3.40 9.77
N GLN A 45 -6.57 4.70 9.54
CA GLN A 45 -6.15 5.36 8.31
C GLN A 45 -4.62 5.27 8.13
N VAL A 46 -3.85 5.64 9.16
CA VAL A 46 -2.39 5.55 9.15
C VAL A 46 -1.92 4.11 8.90
N LEU A 47 -2.59 3.10 9.49
CA LEU A 47 -2.29 1.70 9.22
C LEU A 47 -2.55 1.30 7.76
N SER A 48 -3.66 1.77 7.18
CA SER A 48 -4.00 1.53 5.77
C SER A 48 -2.97 2.15 4.82
N GLU A 49 -2.56 3.40 5.08
CA GLU A 49 -1.57 4.12 4.28
C GLU A 49 -0.20 3.44 4.33
N LYS A 50 0.22 2.95 5.50
CA LYS A 50 1.46 2.18 5.67
C LYS A 50 1.41 0.88 4.86
N GLU A 51 0.30 0.17 4.87
CA GLU A 51 0.17 -1.09 4.12
C GLU A 51 0.17 -0.86 2.60
N ARG A 52 -0.48 0.23 2.15
CA ARG A 52 -0.44 0.64 0.75
C ARG A 52 0.97 1.02 0.31
N SER A 53 1.72 1.72 1.17
CA SER A 53 3.11 2.11 0.90
C SER A 53 4.02 0.87 0.78
N ARG A 54 3.88 -0.09 1.69
CA ARG A 54 4.60 -1.38 1.60
C ARG A 54 4.29 -2.15 0.32
N SER A 55 3.03 -2.13 -0.13
CA SER A 55 2.63 -2.75 -1.40
C SER A 55 3.23 -2.04 -2.62
N THR A 56 3.48 -0.73 -2.55
CA THR A 56 4.20 -0.01 -3.62
C THR A 56 5.70 -0.28 -3.59
N GLU A 57 6.30 -0.49 -2.41
CA GLU A 57 7.71 -0.88 -2.27
C GLU A 57 7.98 -2.27 -2.85
N THR A 58 7.07 -3.23 -2.67
CA THR A 58 7.18 -4.56 -3.30
C THR A 58 7.06 -4.48 -4.82
N ALA A 59 6.15 -3.66 -5.36
CA ALA A 59 6.04 -3.43 -6.80
C ALA A 59 7.32 -2.80 -7.39
N ASN A 60 7.93 -1.84 -6.69
CA ASN A 60 9.20 -1.23 -7.07
C ASN A 60 10.38 -2.22 -6.99
N GLY A 61 10.34 -3.14 -6.02
CA GLY A 61 11.30 -4.25 -5.89
C GLY A 61 11.22 -5.20 -7.07
N THR A 62 10.01 -5.62 -7.47
CA THR A 62 9.79 -6.47 -8.64
C THR A 62 10.22 -5.79 -9.94
N GLN A 63 9.96 -4.49 -10.10
CA GLN A 63 10.43 -3.74 -11.27
C GLN A 63 11.96 -3.68 -11.33
N ARG A 64 12.63 -3.39 -10.22
CA ARG A 64 14.11 -3.36 -10.16
C ARG A 64 14.72 -4.72 -10.48
N GLU A 65 14.12 -5.80 -9.98
CA GLU A 65 14.61 -7.14 -10.26
C GLU A 65 14.41 -7.53 -11.72
N ALA A 66 13.24 -7.21 -12.30
CA ALA A 66 13.00 -7.41 -13.73
C ALA A 66 14.00 -6.63 -14.62
N VAL A 67 14.33 -5.39 -14.25
CA VAL A 67 15.35 -4.60 -14.95
C VAL A 67 16.74 -5.22 -14.80
N ARG A 68 17.09 -5.72 -13.60
CA ARG A 68 18.36 -6.41 -13.36
C ARG A 68 18.49 -7.68 -14.20
N GLU A 69 17.46 -8.51 -14.25
CA GLU A 69 17.43 -9.72 -15.06
C GLU A 69 17.56 -9.41 -16.55
N MET A 70 16.89 -8.36 -17.04
CA MET A 70 17.02 -7.90 -18.42
C MET A 70 18.45 -7.47 -18.76
N LEU A 71 19.10 -6.69 -17.88
CA LEU A 71 20.49 -6.27 -18.08
C LEU A 71 21.46 -7.46 -18.07
N ALA A 72 21.27 -8.42 -17.16
CA ALA A 72 22.06 -9.65 -17.10
C ALA A 72 21.89 -10.51 -18.36
N PHE A 73 20.66 -10.58 -18.90
CA PHE A 73 20.37 -11.26 -20.16
C PHE A 73 21.11 -10.61 -21.34
N VAL A 74 21.07 -9.27 -21.44
CA VAL A 74 21.78 -8.52 -22.49
C VAL A 74 23.29 -8.75 -22.43
N GLU A 75 23.88 -8.70 -21.23
CA GLU A 75 25.31 -8.95 -21.01
C GLU A 75 25.71 -10.38 -21.41
N ARG A 76 24.95 -11.38 -20.94
CA ARG A 76 25.25 -12.80 -21.19
C ARG A 76 25.09 -13.20 -22.65
N ASN A 77 24.08 -12.67 -23.32
CA ASN A 77 23.73 -13.07 -24.70
C ASN A 77 24.28 -12.12 -25.77
N ARG A 78 24.96 -11.03 -25.36
CA ARG A 78 25.53 -9.99 -26.23
C ARG A 78 24.49 -9.42 -27.23
N VAL A 79 23.24 -9.32 -26.80
CA VAL A 79 22.16 -8.82 -27.66
C VAL A 79 22.26 -7.30 -27.72
N ARG A 80 22.27 -6.74 -28.94
CA ARG A 80 22.15 -5.30 -29.16
C ARG A 80 20.72 -4.99 -29.54
N LEU A 81 20.01 -4.26 -28.68
CA LEU A 81 18.68 -3.72 -28.98
C LEU A 81 18.84 -2.42 -29.78
N GLU A 82 19.36 -2.54 -31.01
CA GLU A 82 19.44 -1.43 -31.95
C GLU A 82 18.21 -1.45 -32.86
N GLY A 83 17.46 -0.35 -32.92
CA GLY A 83 16.32 -0.20 -33.84
C GLY A 83 14.99 -0.82 -33.38
N VAL A 84 14.86 -1.27 -32.13
CA VAL A 84 13.59 -1.78 -31.55
C VAL A 84 13.24 -1.04 -30.26
N THR A 85 11.98 -0.69 -30.10
CA THR A 85 11.46 -0.03 -28.90
C THR A 85 11.07 -1.06 -27.83
N VAL A 86 11.12 -0.65 -26.55
CA VAL A 86 10.67 -1.48 -25.41
C VAL A 86 9.22 -1.95 -25.60
N LYS A 87 8.36 -1.13 -26.22
CA LYS A 87 6.96 -1.47 -26.50
C LYS A 87 6.82 -2.61 -27.51
N GLU A 88 7.69 -2.68 -28.51
CA GLU A 88 7.67 -3.75 -29.52
C GLU A 88 8.13 -5.09 -28.93
N LEU A 89 9.12 -5.06 -28.02
CA LEU A 89 9.59 -6.25 -27.31
C LEU A 89 8.52 -6.86 -26.40
N ILE A 90 7.75 -6.04 -25.69
CA ILE A 90 6.65 -6.51 -24.83
C ILE A 90 5.54 -7.18 -25.66
N HIS A 91 5.20 -6.62 -26.82
CA HIS A 91 4.18 -7.22 -27.70
C HIS A 91 4.63 -8.56 -28.28
N GLU A 92 5.90 -8.70 -28.64
CA GLU A 92 6.43 -9.96 -29.16
C GLU A 92 6.44 -11.05 -28.07
N GLY A 93 6.77 -10.70 -26.82
CA GLY A 93 6.73 -11.65 -25.69
C GLY A 93 5.34 -12.20 -25.36
N HIS A 94 4.27 -11.44 -25.60
CA HIS A 94 2.88 -11.91 -25.42
C HIS A 94 2.35 -12.74 -26.60
N ARG A 95 3.09 -12.85 -27.69
CA ARG A 95 2.69 -13.57 -28.92
C ARG A 95 3.15 -15.04 -28.93
N LEU A 96 4.00 -15.43 -27.99
CA LEU A 96 4.49 -16.80 -27.76
C LEU A 96 3.57 -17.55 -26.79
#